data_AF-A0A497R7I6-F1
#
_entry.id   AF-A0A497R7I6-F1
#
_cell.length_a   1.000
_cell.length_b   1.000
_cell.length_c   1.000
_cell.angle_alpha   90.00
_cell.angle_beta   90.00
_cell.angle_gamma   90.00
#
_symmetry.space_group_name_H-M   'P 1'
#
loop_
_entity.id
_entity.type
_entity.pdbx_description
1 polymer ?
#
loop_
_entity_poly.entity_id
_entity_poly.type
_entity_poly.pdbx_seq_one_letter_code
_entity_poly.pdbx_strand_id
1 'polypeptide(L)'
;MKRILFFSLFLLLLAGTASAWTDADGNSFSYYKVVEIDGITWSNSYYQVKVVLDSTQTDFWSHVCSDGGDIRFTTDPPQDEVEYPYWIEEFDYSNQNAVIWVKVTDIYDGKKNQNVLW
;
A
#
# COMPACT_ATOMS: atom_id res chain seq x y z
N MET A 1 -27.93 -49.72 -20.90
CA MET A 1 -27.96 -48.45 -20.15
C MET A 1 -26.79 -48.44 -19.16
N LYS A 2 -25.83 -47.53 -19.35
CA LYS A 2 -24.89 -46.98 -18.34
C LYS A 2 -24.02 -45.96 -19.07
N ARG A 3 -24.39 -44.68 -18.90
CA ARG A 3 -23.69 -43.51 -19.46
C ARG A 3 -22.55 -43.19 -18.50
N ILE A 4 -21.30 -43.15 -18.98
CA ILE A 4 -20.18 -42.62 -18.19
C ILE A 4 -19.77 -41.32 -18.86
N LEU A 5 -20.22 -40.22 -18.27
CA LEU A 5 -19.80 -38.87 -18.61
C LEU A 5 -18.41 -38.65 -18.03
N PHE A 6 -17.41 -38.42 -18.88
CA PHE A 6 -16.13 -37.85 -18.44
C PHE A 6 -16.30 -36.33 -18.31
N PHE A 7 -16.59 -35.86 -17.09
CA PHE A 7 -16.41 -34.45 -16.75
C PHE A 7 -14.92 -34.23 -16.50
N SER A 8 -14.18 -33.78 -17.52
CA SER A 8 -12.81 -33.29 -17.34
C SER A 8 -12.89 -31.96 -16.57
N LEU A 9 -12.60 -32.01 -15.27
CA LEU A 9 -12.43 -30.83 -14.43
C LEU A 9 -11.12 -30.14 -14.83
N PHE A 10 -11.21 -29.14 -15.71
CA PHE A 10 -10.09 -28.26 -16.04
C PHE A 10 -9.88 -27.32 -14.85
N LEU A 11 -8.95 -27.66 -13.95
CA LEU A 11 -8.53 -26.79 -12.86
C LEU A 11 -7.68 -25.67 -13.46
N LEU A 12 -8.32 -24.56 -13.83
CA LEU A 12 -7.65 -23.29 -14.12
C LEU A 12 -7.02 -22.80 -12.82
N LEU A 13 -5.73 -23.08 -12.64
CA LEU A 13 -4.91 -22.38 -11.67
C LEU A 13 -4.77 -20.95 -12.19
N LEU A 14 -5.66 -20.04 -11.77
CA LEU A 14 -5.36 -18.61 -11.82
C LEU A 14 -4.19 -18.42 -10.85
N ALA A 15 -2.97 -18.48 -11.35
CA ALA A 15 -1.86 -17.81 -10.71
C ALA A 15 -2.19 -16.32 -10.81
N GLY A 16 -2.84 -15.78 -9.77
CA GLY A 16 -2.92 -14.34 -9.61
C GLY A 16 -1.49 -13.84 -9.52
N THR A 17 -1.02 -13.16 -10.56
CA THR A 17 0.23 -12.41 -10.45
C THR A 17 -0.06 -11.26 -9.51
N ALA A 18 0.28 -11.43 -8.23
CA ALA A 18 0.51 -10.28 -7.38
C ALA A 18 1.71 -9.56 -8.00
N SER A 19 1.43 -8.45 -8.70
CA SER A 19 2.49 -7.60 -9.20
C SER A 19 3.09 -6.90 -7.99
N ALA A 20 4.28 -7.34 -7.57
CA ALA A 20 5.07 -6.59 -6.61
C ALA A 20 5.54 -5.30 -7.28
N TRP A 21 5.43 -4.17 -6.58
CA TRP A 21 5.98 -2.91 -7.07
C TRP A 21 7.50 -2.91 -6.86
N THR A 22 8.28 -2.42 -7.82
CA THR A 22 9.73 -2.29 -7.67
C THR A 22 10.10 -0.82 -7.52
N ASP A 23 10.84 -0.46 -6.47
CA ASP A 23 11.37 0.91 -6.36
C ASP A 23 12.43 1.21 -7.43
N ALA A 24 12.91 2.46 -7.48
CA ALA A 24 13.95 2.90 -8.40
C ALA A 24 15.29 2.14 -8.24
N ASP A 25 15.51 1.49 -7.09
CA ASP A 25 16.67 0.66 -6.79
C ASP A 25 16.43 -0.84 -7.12
N GLY A 26 15.21 -1.20 -7.56
CA GLY A 26 14.81 -2.55 -7.94
C GLY A 26 14.27 -3.42 -6.81
N ASN A 27 13.96 -2.86 -5.64
CA ASN A 27 13.41 -3.60 -4.50
C ASN A 27 11.92 -3.86 -4.70
N SER A 28 11.52 -5.13 -4.69
CA SER A 28 10.11 -5.54 -4.81
C SER A 28 9.34 -5.46 -3.49
N PHE A 29 8.30 -4.65 -3.44
CA PHE A 29 7.32 -4.55 -2.35
C PHE A 29 6.12 -5.43 -2.67
N SER A 30 5.89 -6.41 -1.80
CA SER A 30 4.81 -7.40 -1.99
C SER A 30 3.53 -7.02 -1.24
N TYR A 31 3.60 -6.04 -0.34
CA TYR A 31 2.50 -5.65 0.52
C TYR A 31 2.23 -4.15 0.44
N TYR A 32 0.94 -3.81 0.41
CA TYR A 32 0.49 -2.44 0.40
C TYR A 32 -0.94 -2.32 0.92
N LYS A 33 -1.29 -1.10 1.34
CA LYS A 33 -2.67 -0.71 1.63
C LYS A 33 -2.96 0.67 1.08
N VAL A 34 -4.12 0.77 0.46
CA VAL A 34 -4.70 2.03 0.03
C VAL A 34 -5.19 2.81 1.26
N VAL A 35 -4.73 4.04 1.38
CA VAL A 35 -5.25 5.09 2.25
C VAL A 35 -6.03 6.07 1.39
N GLU A 36 -7.34 6.11 1.59
CA GLU A 36 -8.22 7.09 0.96
C GLU A 36 -8.17 8.40 1.76
N ILE A 37 -7.93 9.51 1.05
CA ILE A 37 -7.91 10.84 1.66
C ILE A 37 -9.13 11.62 1.16
N ASP A 38 -10.13 11.77 2.02
CA ASP A 38 -11.34 12.52 1.74
C ASP A 38 -11.22 14.00 2.12
N GLY A 39 -11.98 14.87 1.41
CA GLY A 39 -12.23 16.24 1.86
C GLY A 39 -11.26 17.32 1.36
N ILE A 40 -10.42 17.03 0.38
CA ILE A 40 -9.46 18.00 -0.16
C ILE A 40 -10.10 18.84 -1.26
N THR A 41 -10.40 20.10 -0.96
CA THR A 41 -10.85 21.09 -1.96
C THR A 41 -9.64 21.69 -2.66
N TRP A 42 -9.76 21.87 -3.98
CA TRP A 42 -8.72 22.37 -4.90
C TRP A 42 -7.87 23.49 -4.28
N SER A 43 -6.68 23.15 -3.83
CA SER A 43 -5.74 24.13 -3.30
C SER A 43 -4.33 23.56 -3.47
N ASN A 44 -3.50 24.31 -4.20
CA ASN A 44 -2.06 24.06 -4.39
C ASN A 44 -1.24 24.27 -3.10
N SER A 45 -1.87 24.04 -1.94
CA SER A 45 -1.24 24.17 -0.64
C SER A 45 -0.70 22.81 -0.26
N TYR A 46 0.60 22.75 0.01
CA TYR A 46 1.22 21.61 0.67
C TYR A 46 0.46 21.31 1.97
N TYR A 47 -0.24 20.18 2.05
CA TYR A 47 -0.84 19.69 3.29
C TYR A 47 -0.15 18.41 3.72
N GLN A 48 -0.17 18.18 5.03
CA GLN A 48 0.33 16.94 5.63
C GLN A 48 -0.85 16.08 6.04
N VAL A 49 -0.77 14.80 5.71
CA VAL A 49 -1.76 13.80 6.12
C VAL A 49 -1.16 13.01 7.28
N LYS A 50 -1.90 12.98 8.40
CA LYS A 50 -1.55 12.14 9.54
C LYS A 50 -2.07 10.73 9.29
N VAL A 51 -1.15 9.77 9.19
CA VAL A 51 -1.44 8.34 9.11
C VAL A 51 -1.18 7.75 10.49
N VAL A 52 -2.20 7.10 11.05
CA VAL A 52 -2.13 6.40 12.33
C VAL A 52 -2.38 4.93 12.07
N LEU A 53 -1.43 4.09 12.45
CA LEU A 53 -1.52 2.64 12.37
C LEU A 53 -1.48 2.10 13.79
N ASP A 54 -2.55 1.40 14.18
CA ASP A 54 -2.66 0.73 15.48
C ASP A 54 -2.66 -0.79 15.29
N SER A 55 -2.77 -1.53 16.39
CA SER A 55 -2.76 -3.00 16.40
C SER A 55 -3.87 -3.65 15.56
N THR A 56 -4.88 -2.90 15.12
CA THR A 56 -5.91 -3.43 14.22
C THR A 56 -5.41 -3.62 12.79
N GLN A 57 -4.28 -2.98 12.43
CA GLN A 57 -3.65 -3.07 11.10
C GLN A 57 -2.77 -4.32 10.98
N THR A 58 -3.36 -5.49 11.22
CA THR A 58 -2.62 -6.75 11.38
C THR A 58 -1.75 -7.14 10.19
N ASP A 59 -2.20 -6.87 8.97
CA ASP A 59 -1.45 -7.14 7.74
C ASP A 59 -0.22 -6.23 7.56
N PHE A 60 -0.28 -5.00 8.06
CA PHE A 60 0.88 -4.11 8.12
C PHE A 60 1.92 -4.66 9.10
N TRP A 61 1.49 -4.95 10.33
CA TRP A 61 2.39 -5.40 11.40
C TRP A 61 3.00 -6.80 11.16
N SER A 62 2.38 -7.63 10.32
CA SER A 62 2.94 -8.94 9.97
C SER A 62 4.02 -8.90 8.90
N HIS A 63 4.18 -7.78 8.20
CA HIS A 63 5.04 -7.67 7.02
C HIS A 63 6.09 -6.55 7.13
N VAL A 64 5.78 -5.44 7.82
CA VAL A 64 6.73 -4.33 8.02
C VAL A 64 7.97 -4.77 8.81
N CYS A 65 9.13 -4.27 8.44
CA CYS A 65 10.36 -4.45 9.20
C CYS A 65 10.22 -3.88 10.61
N SER A 66 10.86 -4.53 11.60
CA SER A 66 10.77 -4.12 13.00
C SER A 66 11.40 -2.76 13.31
N ASP A 67 12.18 -2.21 12.38
CA ASP A 67 12.74 -0.86 12.43
C ASP A 67 11.98 0.15 11.53
N GLY A 68 10.96 -0.31 10.80
CA GLY A 68 10.15 0.51 9.89
C GLY A 68 10.89 0.98 8.64
N GLY A 69 12.08 0.44 8.33
CA GLY A 69 12.94 0.90 7.24
C GLY A 69 12.36 0.68 5.83
N ASP A 70 11.35 -0.15 5.70
CA ASP A 70 10.65 -0.53 4.46
C ASP A 70 9.32 0.21 4.24
N ILE A 71 8.92 1.11 5.16
CA ILE A 71 7.71 1.91 4.97
C ILE A 71 7.92 2.89 3.80
N ARG A 72 7.01 2.90 2.81
CA ARG A 72 6.99 3.87 1.70
C ARG A 72 5.58 4.39 1.44
N PHE A 73 5.48 5.58 0.85
CA PHE A 73 4.21 6.19 0.44
C PHE A 73 4.26 6.56 -1.03
N THR A 74 3.29 6.09 -1.83
CA THR A 74 3.21 6.33 -3.28
C THR A 74 1.77 6.52 -3.74
N THR A 75 1.56 6.83 -5.02
CA THR A 75 0.23 6.93 -5.63
C THR A 75 -0.47 5.58 -5.73
N ASP A 76 -1.77 5.61 -5.97
CA ASP A 76 -2.53 4.46 -6.47
C ASP A 76 -2.99 4.67 -7.93
N PRO A 77 -2.60 3.81 -8.89
CA PRO A 77 -1.66 2.70 -8.75
C PRO A 77 -0.24 3.17 -8.40
N PRO A 78 0.59 2.30 -7.79
CA PRO A 78 2.00 2.59 -7.52
C PRO A 78 2.72 3.02 -8.79
N GLN A 79 3.53 4.08 -8.70
CA GLN A 79 4.37 4.57 -9.79
C GLN A 79 5.80 4.72 -9.30
N ASP A 80 6.74 4.07 -10.00
CA ASP A 80 8.16 3.89 -9.63
C ASP A 80 8.89 5.20 -9.25
N GLU A 81 8.43 6.33 -9.78
CA GLU A 81 9.05 7.65 -9.56
C GLU A 81 8.27 8.55 -8.59
N VAL A 82 7.13 8.11 -8.07
CA VAL A 82 6.24 8.95 -7.24
C VAL A 82 6.26 8.46 -5.80
N GLU A 83 7.32 8.81 -5.07
CA GLU A 83 7.35 8.69 -3.60
C GLU A 83 6.99 10.02 -2.93
N TYR A 84 6.08 9.95 -1.96
CA TYR A 84 5.71 11.12 -1.16
C TYR A 84 6.68 11.31 0.00
N PRO A 85 7.23 12.52 0.20
CA PRO A 85 8.04 12.80 1.38
C PRO A 85 7.22 12.58 2.66
N TYR A 86 7.81 11.96 3.67
CA TYR A 86 7.15 11.71 4.95
C TYR A 86 8.13 11.90 6.12
N TRP A 87 7.59 12.08 7.32
CA TRP A 87 8.32 11.87 8.57
C TRP A 87 7.63 10.78 9.38
N ILE A 88 8.40 10.00 10.14
CA ILE A 88 7.87 9.10 11.17
C ILE A 88 7.96 9.84 12.51
N GLU A 89 6.80 10.17 13.10
CA GLU A 89 6.73 10.82 14.42
C GLU A 89 6.93 9.78 15.52
N GLU A 90 6.31 8.62 15.34
CA GLU A 90 6.38 7.50 16.26
C GLU A 90 6.32 6.20 15.46
N PHE A 91 7.17 5.24 15.82
CA PHE A 91 7.09 3.87 15.34
C PHE A 91 7.52 2.93 16.46
N ASP A 92 6.56 2.20 16.99
CA ASP A 92 6.75 1.17 18.00
C ASP A 92 6.20 -0.15 17.48
N TYR A 93 7.09 -0.95 16.91
CA TYR A 93 6.75 -2.28 16.38
C TYR A 93 6.25 -3.23 17.47
N SER A 94 6.77 -3.12 18.69
CA SER A 94 6.39 -4.03 19.78
C SER A 94 4.98 -3.77 20.28
N ASN A 95 4.60 -2.49 20.35
CA ASN A 95 3.27 -2.07 20.76
C ASN A 95 2.30 -1.86 19.59
N GLN A 96 2.76 -2.12 18.35
CA GLN A 96 1.97 -1.96 17.13
C GLN A 96 1.30 -0.58 17.03
N ASN A 97 2.12 0.45 17.22
CA ASN A 97 1.70 1.85 17.12
C ASN A 97 2.63 2.62 16.18
N ALA A 98 2.07 3.32 15.21
CA ALA A 98 2.83 4.24 14.36
C ALA A 98 2.04 5.51 14.06
N VAL A 99 2.75 6.64 14.07
CA VAL A 99 2.26 7.95 13.65
C VAL A 99 3.20 8.50 12.59
N ILE A 100 2.67 8.70 11.39
CA ILE A 100 3.45 9.09 10.22
C ILE A 100 2.79 10.30 9.57
N TRP A 101 3.60 11.29 9.21
CA TRP A 101 3.12 12.49 8.53
C TRP A 101 3.61 12.50 7.10
N VAL A 102 2.67 12.42 6.17
CA VAL A 102 2.96 12.33 4.74
C VAL A 102 2.70 13.69 4.11
N LYS A 103 3.70 14.26 3.44
CA LYS A 103 3.58 15.49 2.66
C LYS A 103 3.00 15.14 1.31
N VAL A 104 1.76 15.57 1.07
CA VAL A 104 1.09 15.35 -0.21
C VAL A 104 1.23 16.61 -1.05
N THR A 105 2.09 16.51 -2.07
CA THR A 105 2.32 17.56 -3.08
C THR A 105 1.53 17.24 -4.32
N ASP A 106 0.68 18.18 -4.73
CA ASP A 106 -0.13 18.15 -5.93
C ASP A 106 -0.97 16.88 -6.11
N ILE A 107 -2.27 17.01 -5.84
CA ILE A 107 -3.27 16.07 -6.36
C ILE A 107 -3.36 16.34 -7.86
N TYR A 108 -2.38 15.89 -8.64
CA TYR A 108 -2.47 15.93 -10.09
C TYR A 108 -3.52 14.90 -10.52
N ASP A 109 -4.56 15.43 -11.16
CA ASP A 109 -5.48 14.71 -12.03
C ASP A 109 -6.26 13.55 -11.38
N GLY A 110 -7.25 13.90 -10.55
CA GLY A 110 -8.46 13.10 -10.39
C GLY A 110 -8.35 11.71 -9.72
N LYS A 111 -7.15 11.26 -9.35
CA LYS A 111 -6.94 10.01 -8.60
C LYS A 111 -6.84 10.28 -7.11
N LYS A 112 -7.70 9.60 -6.33
CA LYS A 112 -8.06 9.95 -4.95
C LYS A 112 -7.43 9.07 -3.88
N ASN A 113 -6.49 8.23 -4.27
CA ASN A 113 -6.04 7.09 -3.47
C ASN A 113 -4.51 7.14 -3.32
N GLN A 114 -4.03 6.96 -2.10
CA GLN A 114 -2.60 6.83 -1.80
C GLN A 114 -2.33 5.41 -1.33
N ASN A 115 -1.16 4.86 -1.63
CA ASN A 115 -0.73 3.57 -1.10
C ASN A 115 0.34 3.77 -0.03
N VAL A 116 0.19 3.05 1.07
CA VAL A 116 1.28 2.78 2.01
C VAL A 116 1.83 1.42 1.60
N LEU A 117 3.11 1.36 1.24
CA LEU A 117 3.83 0.12 0.94
C LEU A 117 4.68 -0.27 2.15
N TRP A 118 4.87 -1.56 2.34
CA TRP A 118 5.70 -2.15 3.41
C TRP A 118 6.09 -3.59 3.07
#